data_AF-A0AAP2GX89-F1
#
_entry.id   AF-A0AAP2GX89-F1
#
_cell.length_a   1.000
_cell.length_b   1.000
_cell.length_c   1.000
_cell.angle_alpha   90.00
_cell.angle_beta   90.00
_cell.angle_gamma   90.00
#
_symmetry.space_group_name_H-M   'P 1'
#
loop_
_entity.id
_entity.type
_entity.pdbx_description
1 polymer ?
#
loop_
_entity_poly.entity_id
_entity_poly.type
_entity_poly.pdbx_seq_one_letter_code
_entity_poly.pdbx_strand_id
1 'polypeptide(L)'
;MLKFAEPYNRIDKEKDFATLLSREKLRFNPIDHRFLQVGRSNGNSGWSLYLSASIAEVEDMIKTVLSALKRHNVSFRIPATLTAAKNILNGNFGAEHIGKVTTVFPIPTSEVVTLAKTLIQLTHRCNGPSIYNAIYLGGSVYTQFSSFTPRESYPMPANCRESWPFSDFIPAPSPISAMILWNRYV
;
A
#
# COMPACT_ATOMS: atom_id res chain seq x y z
N MET A 1 20.84 41.64 -25.69
CA MET A 1 20.32 40.49 -26.47
C MET A 1 20.92 39.22 -25.88
N LEU A 2 20.22 38.60 -24.92
CA LEU A 2 20.55 37.27 -24.38
C LEU A 2 19.22 36.53 -24.26
N LYS A 3 18.96 35.62 -25.19
CA LYS A 3 17.84 34.69 -25.13
C LYS A 3 18.24 33.58 -24.16
N PHE A 4 17.74 33.63 -22.93
CA PHE A 4 17.76 32.45 -22.07
C PHE A 4 16.83 31.42 -22.71
N ALA A 5 17.42 30.34 -23.22
CA ALA A 5 16.69 29.19 -23.72
C ALA A 5 16.00 28.51 -22.54
N GLU A 6 14.68 28.64 -22.47
CA GLU A 6 13.89 27.62 -21.77
C GLU A 6 13.87 26.35 -22.61
N PRO A 7 14.09 25.20 -21.97
CA PRO A 7 13.23 24.08 -22.27
C PRO A 7 12.72 23.48 -20.97
N TYR A 8 11.80 24.19 -20.31
CA TYR A 8 10.86 23.59 -19.35
C TYR A 8 9.78 22.76 -20.10
N ASN A 9 10.18 22.06 -21.15
CA ASN A 9 9.33 21.23 -22.02
C ASN A 9 9.58 19.73 -21.77
N ARG A 10 9.75 19.37 -20.50
CA ARG A 10 9.88 17.98 -20.02
C ARG A 10 8.78 17.69 -19.00
N ILE A 11 7.55 18.11 -19.30
CA ILE A 11 6.40 17.51 -18.65
C ILE A 11 6.28 16.14 -19.30
N ASP A 12 6.87 15.13 -18.65
CA ASP A 12 6.52 13.74 -18.87
C ASP A 12 4.98 13.70 -18.96
N LYS A 13 4.43 13.24 -20.09
CA LYS A 13 3.02 12.85 -20.16
C LYS A 13 2.79 11.93 -18.96
N GLU A 14 2.21 12.46 -17.90
CA GLU A 14 2.16 11.78 -16.61
C GLU A 14 1.59 10.39 -16.82
N LYS A 15 2.31 9.37 -16.38
CA LYS A 15 1.78 8.01 -16.40
C LYS A 15 0.58 7.97 -15.47
N ASP A 16 -0.59 8.10 -16.08
CA ASP A 16 -1.88 8.14 -15.42
C ASP A 16 -2.36 6.71 -15.18
N PHE A 17 -2.45 6.33 -13.91
CA PHE A 17 -2.93 5.02 -13.54
C PHE A 17 -4.42 4.84 -13.79
N ALA A 18 -5.20 5.92 -14.01
CA ALA A 18 -6.59 5.83 -14.41
C ALA A 18 -6.74 5.15 -15.78
N THR A 19 -5.82 5.41 -16.71
CA THR A 19 -5.78 4.73 -18.02
C THR A 19 -5.51 3.23 -17.86
N LEU A 20 -4.61 2.87 -16.94
CA LEU A 20 -4.32 1.47 -16.61
C LEU A 20 -5.55 0.75 -16.04
N LEU A 21 -6.24 1.35 -15.07
CA LEU A 21 -7.46 0.77 -14.48
C LEU A 21 -8.60 0.65 -15.50
N SER A 22 -8.74 1.65 -16.39
CA SER A 22 -9.74 1.65 -17.46
C SER A 22 -9.50 0.51 -18.45
N ARG A 23 -8.23 0.26 -18.83
CA ARG A 23 -7.85 -0.87 -19.69
C ARG A 23 -8.22 -2.22 -19.08
N GLU A 24 -8.06 -2.34 -17.76
CA GLU A 24 -8.42 -3.54 -17.01
C GLU A 24 -9.93 -3.67 -16.70
N LYS A 25 -10.73 -2.71 -17.19
CA LYS A 25 -12.18 -2.61 -17.01
C LYS A 25 -12.60 -2.51 -15.54
N LEU A 26 -11.78 -1.87 -14.71
CA LEU A 26 -12.07 -1.64 -13.30
C LEU A 26 -12.74 -0.29 -13.12
N ARG A 27 -13.83 -0.26 -12.35
CA ARG A 27 -14.44 0.99 -11.90
C ARG A 27 -13.65 1.54 -10.73
N PHE A 28 -13.30 2.82 -10.78
CA PHE A 28 -12.54 3.48 -9.74
C PHE A 28 -13.12 4.85 -9.40
N ASN A 29 -12.87 5.31 -8.18
CA ASN A 29 -13.21 6.63 -7.70
C ASN A 29 -11.92 7.39 -7.36
N PRO A 30 -11.69 8.58 -7.92
CA PRO A 30 -10.62 9.46 -7.49
C PRO A 30 -10.84 9.93 -6.05
N ILE A 31 -9.78 9.94 -5.24
CA ILE A 31 -9.78 10.42 -3.85
C ILE A 31 -8.75 11.56 -3.75
N ASP A 32 -9.25 12.78 -3.53
CA ASP A 32 -8.47 14.01 -3.34
C ASP A 32 -7.33 14.22 -4.35
N HIS A 33 -7.50 13.75 -5.60
CA HIS A 33 -6.49 13.79 -6.67
C HIS A 33 -5.20 12.97 -6.40
N ARG A 34 -5.04 12.40 -5.20
CA ARG A 34 -3.85 11.66 -4.77
C ARG A 34 -3.94 10.18 -5.15
N PHE A 35 -5.14 9.63 -5.05
CA PHE A 35 -5.36 8.20 -5.18
C PHE A 35 -6.53 7.85 -6.08
N LEU A 36 -6.51 6.63 -6.61
CA LEU A 36 -7.62 5.96 -7.26
C LEU A 36 -8.00 4.76 -6.42
N GLN A 37 -9.28 4.69 -6.05
CA GLN A 37 -9.82 3.61 -5.25
C GLN A 37 -10.73 2.72 -6.10
N VAL A 38 -10.47 1.42 -6.08
CA VAL A 38 -11.31 0.38 -6.68
C VAL A 38 -12.08 -0.32 -5.56
N GLY A 39 -13.39 -0.45 -5.75
CA GLY A 39 -14.28 -1.02 -4.74
C GLY A 39 -14.59 -0.06 -3.58
N ARG A 40 -15.14 -0.61 -2.49
CA ARG A 40 -15.54 0.15 -1.30
C ARG A 40 -14.65 -0.26 -0.13
N SER A 41 -14.09 0.74 0.55
CA SER A 41 -13.55 0.54 1.89
C SER A 41 -14.75 0.42 2.84
N ASN A 42 -15.31 -0.79 2.92
CA ASN A 42 -16.30 -1.10 3.93
C ASN A 42 -15.59 -0.87 5.26
N GLY A 43 -16.15 -0.07 6.17
CA GLY A 43 -15.56 0.26 7.48
C GLY A 43 -15.41 -0.94 8.43
N ASN A 44 -15.22 -2.13 7.89
CA ASN A 44 -15.05 -3.36 8.61
C ASN A 44 -13.65 -3.39 9.24
N SER A 45 -13.58 -3.89 10.46
CA SER A 45 -12.29 -4.16 11.10
C SER A 45 -11.64 -5.37 10.45
N GLY A 46 -10.33 -5.33 10.25
CA GLY A 46 -9.58 -6.46 9.68
C GLY A 46 -8.17 -6.11 9.25
N TRP A 47 -7.52 -7.06 8.57
CA TRP A 47 -6.14 -6.92 8.13
C TRP A 47 -6.07 -6.21 6.78
N SER A 48 -5.41 -5.05 6.76
CA SER A 48 -5.03 -4.35 5.54
C SER A 48 -3.67 -4.85 5.06
N LEU A 49 -3.46 -4.88 3.74
CA LEU A 49 -2.14 -5.12 3.15
C LEU A 49 -1.66 -3.84 2.47
N TYR A 50 -0.36 -3.58 2.58
CA TYR A 50 0.28 -2.47 1.89
C TYR A 50 1.43 -2.98 1.04
N LEU A 51 1.62 -2.37 -0.11
CA LEU A 51 2.77 -2.62 -0.98
C LEU A 51 3.61 -1.36 -1.09
N SER A 52 4.91 -1.54 -0.91
CA SER A 52 5.91 -0.50 -1.15
C SER A 52 6.70 -0.76 -2.42
N ALA A 53 7.12 0.29 -3.09
CA ALA A 53 7.99 0.19 -4.26
C ALA A 53 8.80 1.47 -4.41
N SER A 54 9.96 1.37 -5.03
CA SER A 54 10.78 2.48 -5.46
C SER A 54 10.08 3.15 -6.62
N ILE A 55 10.32 4.44 -6.82
CA ILE A 55 9.64 5.20 -7.88
C ILE A 55 9.83 4.58 -9.27
N ALA A 56 10.97 3.92 -9.52
CA ALA A 56 11.28 3.22 -10.77
C ALA A 56 10.43 1.95 -10.97
N GLU A 57 10.03 1.29 -9.89
CA GLU A 57 9.32 0.01 -9.89
C GLU A 57 7.80 0.16 -9.71
N VAL A 58 7.31 1.34 -9.29
CA VAL A 58 5.89 1.57 -8.96
C VAL A 58 4.95 1.10 -10.07
N GLU A 59 5.21 1.48 -11.32
CA GLU A 59 4.31 1.16 -12.43
C GLU A 59 4.26 -0.36 -12.70
N ASP A 60 5.42 -1.00 -12.74
CA ASP A 60 5.52 -2.43 -13.01
C ASP A 60 4.97 -3.25 -11.85
N MET A 61 5.19 -2.82 -10.60
CA MET A 61 4.55 -3.40 -9.43
C MET A 61 3.03 -3.33 -9.56
N ILE A 62 2.46 -2.13 -9.80
CA ILE A 62 1.01 -1.95 -9.93
C ILE A 62 0.44 -2.86 -11.02
N LYS A 63 1.04 -2.88 -12.22
CA LYS A 63 0.60 -3.76 -13.32
C LYS A 63 0.61 -5.22 -12.91
N THR A 64 1.69 -5.66 -12.23
CA THR A 64 1.87 -7.05 -11.81
C THR A 64 0.84 -7.47 -10.78
N VAL A 65 0.58 -6.64 -9.77
CA VAL A 65 -0.35 -7.00 -8.68
C VAL A 65 -1.81 -6.84 -9.08
N LEU A 66 -2.13 -6.00 -10.08
CA LEU A 66 -3.51 -5.68 -10.47
C LEU A 66 -4.32 -6.93 -10.85
N SER A 67 -3.72 -7.87 -11.57
CA SER A 67 -4.37 -9.13 -11.93
C SER A 67 -4.69 -10.00 -10.71
N ALA A 68 -3.82 -10.02 -9.70
CA ALA A 68 -4.07 -10.73 -8.45
C ALA A 68 -5.19 -10.05 -7.66
N LEU A 69 -5.13 -8.72 -7.48
CA LEU A 69 -6.16 -7.96 -6.78
C LEU A 69 -7.55 -8.16 -7.40
N LYS A 70 -7.63 -8.16 -8.74
CA LYS A 70 -8.87 -8.43 -9.48
C LYS A 70 -9.37 -9.86 -9.28
N ARG A 71 -8.49 -10.86 -9.35
CA ARG A 71 -8.85 -12.28 -9.15
C ARG A 71 -9.43 -12.53 -7.76
N HIS A 72 -8.87 -11.87 -6.75
CA HIS A 72 -9.33 -11.99 -5.36
C HIS A 72 -10.53 -11.08 -5.04
N ASN A 73 -11.02 -10.29 -6.01
CA ASN A 73 -12.17 -9.37 -5.85
C ASN A 73 -12.07 -8.44 -4.61
N VAL A 74 -10.86 -7.96 -4.33
CA VAL A 74 -10.61 -7.11 -3.16
C VAL A 74 -10.71 -5.63 -3.49
N SER A 75 -11.07 -4.82 -2.50
CA SER A 75 -11.02 -3.37 -2.64
C SER A 75 -9.61 -2.87 -2.37
N PHE A 76 -9.13 -1.93 -3.18
CA PHE A 76 -7.78 -1.41 -3.05
C PHE A 76 -7.67 0.05 -3.51
N ARG A 77 -6.52 0.66 -3.20
CA ARG A 77 -6.18 2.02 -3.54
C ARG A 77 -4.75 2.08 -4.08
N ILE A 78 -4.55 2.82 -5.16
CA ILE A 78 -3.25 3.12 -5.77
C ILE A 78 -3.10 4.64 -5.97
N PRO A 79 -1.88 5.18 -6.17
CA PRO A 79 -1.67 6.55 -6.60
C PRO A 79 -2.45 6.84 -7.89
N ALA A 80 -2.88 8.08 -8.06
CA ALA A 80 -3.54 8.51 -9.30
C ALA A 80 -2.56 8.65 -10.47
N THR A 81 -1.38 9.18 -10.19
CA THR A 81 -0.33 9.39 -11.18
C THR A 81 1.03 8.98 -10.63
N LEU A 82 2.03 8.86 -11.50
CA LEU A 82 3.42 8.68 -11.07
C LEU A 82 3.91 9.83 -10.18
N THR A 83 3.45 11.07 -10.44
CA THR A 83 3.72 12.23 -9.58
C THR A 83 3.13 12.06 -8.19
N ALA A 84 1.88 11.58 -8.10
CA ALA A 84 1.26 11.24 -6.81
C ALA A 84 2.06 10.14 -6.08
N ALA A 85 2.53 9.11 -6.79
CA ALA A 85 3.38 8.06 -6.21
C ALA A 85 4.69 8.64 -5.66
N LYS A 86 5.34 9.55 -6.40
CA LYS A 86 6.55 10.25 -5.94
C LYS A 86 6.28 11.06 -4.67
N ASN A 87 5.15 11.75 -4.61
CA ASN A 87 4.74 12.51 -3.42
C ASN A 87 4.46 11.61 -2.21
N ILE A 88 3.85 10.45 -2.40
CA ILE A 88 3.67 9.43 -1.35
C ILE A 88 5.02 8.97 -0.81
N LEU A 89 5.94 8.59 -1.70
CA LEU A 89 7.27 8.07 -1.32
C LEU A 89 8.14 9.11 -0.64
N ASN A 90 8.03 10.38 -1.02
CA ASN A 90 8.77 11.49 -0.41
C ASN A 90 8.13 12.01 0.88
N GLY A 91 6.95 11.52 1.27
CA GLY A 91 6.24 11.97 2.48
C GLY A 91 5.49 13.29 2.32
N ASN A 92 5.33 13.81 1.09
CA ASN A 92 4.63 15.07 0.82
C ASN A 92 3.12 15.01 1.15
N PHE A 93 2.57 13.81 1.32
CA PHE A 93 1.18 13.60 1.74
C PHE A 93 1.02 13.19 3.20
N GLY A 94 2.09 13.26 4.01
CA GLY A 94 2.09 12.82 5.40
C GLY A 94 2.99 11.60 5.62
N ALA A 95 3.63 11.54 6.80
CA ALA A 95 4.55 10.47 7.15
C ALA A 95 3.85 9.10 7.21
N GLU A 96 2.57 9.08 7.56
CA GLU A 96 1.71 7.91 7.63
C GLU A 96 1.44 7.26 6.26
N HIS A 97 1.70 7.97 5.17
CA HIS A 97 1.54 7.48 3.80
C HIS A 97 2.84 6.97 3.18
N ILE A 98 4.00 7.25 3.78
CA ILE A 98 5.29 6.86 3.21
C ILE A 98 5.34 5.35 2.96
N GLY A 99 5.70 5.00 1.72
CA GLY A 99 5.78 3.62 1.25
C GLY A 99 4.46 2.93 0.95
N LYS A 100 3.28 3.53 1.23
CA LYS A 100 1.96 2.93 0.94
C LYS A 100 1.54 3.14 -0.51
N VAL A 101 2.32 2.61 -1.46
CA VAL A 101 2.06 2.73 -2.90
C VAL A 101 0.80 1.95 -3.30
N THR A 102 0.52 0.81 -2.70
CA THR A 102 -0.79 0.16 -2.86
C THR A 102 -1.33 -0.17 -1.50
N THR A 103 -2.61 0.13 -1.29
CA THR A 103 -3.34 -0.24 -0.06
C THR A 103 -4.46 -1.19 -0.44
N VAL A 104 -4.45 -2.39 0.10
CA VAL A 104 -5.57 -3.33 0.03
C VAL A 104 -6.36 -3.18 1.33
N PHE A 105 -7.65 -2.86 1.20
CA PHE A 105 -8.51 -2.64 2.36
C PHE A 105 -8.77 -3.94 3.12
N PRO A 106 -9.22 -3.86 4.39
CA PRO A 106 -9.49 -5.02 5.21
C PRO A 106 -10.29 -6.10 4.51
N ILE A 107 -9.78 -7.32 4.56
CA ILE A 107 -10.44 -8.53 4.08
C ILE A 107 -10.52 -9.59 5.19
N PRO A 108 -11.46 -10.55 5.09
CA PRO A 108 -11.54 -11.66 6.04
C PRO A 108 -10.21 -12.41 6.16
N THR A 109 -9.95 -12.92 7.37
CA THR A 109 -8.68 -13.56 7.76
C THR A 109 -8.27 -14.73 6.86
N SER A 110 -9.21 -15.55 6.39
CA SER A 110 -8.91 -16.67 5.49
C SER A 110 -8.38 -16.22 4.12
N GLU A 111 -8.86 -15.07 3.62
CA GLU A 111 -8.51 -14.54 2.31
C GLU A 111 -7.20 -13.75 2.36
N VAL A 112 -6.91 -13.06 3.48
CA VAL A 112 -5.71 -12.22 3.61
C VAL A 112 -4.42 -13.01 3.51
N VAL A 113 -4.39 -14.22 4.07
CA VAL A 113 -3.18 -15.09 4.05
C VAL A 113 -2.85 -15.52 2.62
N THR A 114 -3.87 -15.97 1.89
CA THR A 114 -3.71 -16.44 0.50
C THR A 114 -3.29 -15.30 -0.43
N LEU A 115 -3.92 -14.13 -0.28
CA LEU A 115 -3.54 -12.95 -1.04
C LEU A 115 -2.12 -12.49 -0.68
N ALA A 116 -1.76 -12.45 0.60
CA ALA A 116 -0.41 -12.06 1.04
C ALA A 116 0.67 -12.96 0.44
N LYS A 117 0.51 -14.29 0.49
CA LYS A 117 1.45 -15.24 -0.13
C LYS A 117 1.62 -14.98 -1.63
N THR A 118 0.51 -14.72 -2.33
CA THR A 118 0.51 -14.40 -3.77
C THR A 118 1.25 -13.09 -4.04
N LEU A 119 0.98 -12.04 -3.27
CA LEU A 119 1.61 -10.74 -3.44
C LEU A 119 3.13 -10.80 -3.14
N ILE A 120 3.55 -11.51 -2.10
CA ILE A 120 4.97 -11.70 -1.75
C ILE A 120 5.74 -12.29 -2.93
N GLN A 121 5.18 -13.32 -3.57
CA GLN A 121 5.81 -13.95 -4.74
C GLN A 121 5.88 -13.00 -5.94
N LEU A 122 4.80 -12.26 -6.21
CA LEU A 122 4.74 -11.31 -7.31
C LEU A 122 5.69 -10.12 -7.12
N THR A 123 5.93 -9.70 -5.87
CA THR A 123 6.74 -8.51 -5.56
C THR A 123 8.10 -8.82 -4.93
N HIS A 124 8.59 -10.06 -5.05
CA HIS A 124 9.88 -10.47 -4.46
C HIS A 124 11.10 -9.66 -4.94
N ARG A 125 11.01 -9.00 -6.10
CA ARG A 125 12.07 -8.13 -6.65
C ARG A 125 11.83 -6.65 -6.44
N CYS A 126 10.65 -6.26 -5.95
CA CYS A 126 10.32 -4.87 -5.71
C CYS A 126 10.98 -4.42 -4.41
N ASN A 127 11.65 -3.28 -4.45
CA ASN A 127 12.27 -2.66 -3.29
C ASN A 127 11.53 -1.38 -2.98
N GLY A 128 11.36 -1.00 -1.73
CA GLY A 128 10.69 0.25 -1.39
C GLY A 128 10.99 0.67 0.04
N PRO A 129 10.69 1.94 0.40
CA PRO A 129 10.84 2.36 1.79
C PRO A 129 9.96 1.52 2.70
N SER A 130 10.46 1.25 3.92
CA SER A 130 9.68 0.60 4.96
C SER A 130 8.46 1.42 5.31
N ILE A 131 7.33 0.76 5.53
CA ILE A 131 6.07 1.42 5.86
C ILE A 131 5.97 1.57 7.39
N TYR A 132 5.83 2.81 7.85
CA TYR A 132 5.65 3.12 9.26
C TYR A 132 4.36 2.47 9.82
N ASN A 133 4.43 1.96 11.05
CA ASN A 133 3.33 1.27 11.75
C ASN A 133 2.74 0.05 11.02
N ALA A 134 3.50 -0.58 10.14
CA ALA A 134 3.11 -1.81 9.47
C ALA A 134 4.14 -2.92 9.68
N ILE A 135 3.68 -4.17 9.73
CA ILE A 135 4.52 -5.35 9.90
C ILE A 135 4.92 -5.86 8.51
N TYR A 136 6.22 -6.02 8.28
CA TYR A 136 6.74 -6.56 7.03
C TYR A 136 6.40 -8.05 6.88
N LEU A 137 5.83 -8.42 5.74
CA LEU A 137 5.42 -9.80 5.42
C LEU A 137 6.33 -10.52 4.40
N GLY A 138 7.29 -9.83 3.79
CA GLY A 138 8.14 -10.38 2.73
C GLY A 138 7.90 -9.75 1.36
N GLY A 139 8.88 -9.87 0.45
CA GLY A 139 8.87 -9.18 -0.83
C GLY A 139 8.74 -7.67 -0.62
N SER A 140 7.65 -7.07 -1.10
CA SER A 140 7.30 -5.67 -0.80
C SER A 140 6.02 -5.49 0.03
N VAL A 141 5.54 -6.58 0.66
CA VAL A 141 4.25 -6.64 1.35
C VAL A 141 4.40 -6.31 2.82
N TYR A 142 3.48 -5.50 3.32
CA TYR A 142 3.33 -5.14 4.73
C TYR A 142 1.87 -5.32 5.15
N THR A 143 1.60 -5.42 6.45
CA THR A 143 0.24 -5.50 6.98
C THR A 143 0.04 -4.64 8.22
N GLN A 144 -1.19 -4.20 8.43
CA GLN A 144 -1.63 -3.55 9.65
C GLN A 144 -3.06 -3.98 9.95
N PHE A 145 -3.38 -4.14 11.23
CA PHE A 145 -4.76 -4.34 11.64
C PHE A 145 -5.46 -2.99 11.75
N SER A 146 -6.55 -2.82 11.01
CA SER A 146 -7.39 -1.62 11.09
C SER A 146 -8.63 -1.96 11.89
N SER A 147 -8.80 -1.39 13.09
CA SER A 147 -10.03 -1.46 13.88
C SER A 147 -10.92 -0.25 13.60
N PHE A 148 -12.24 -0.44 13.64
CA PHE A 148 -13.24 0.62 13.40
C PHE A 148 -13.38 1.63 14.56
N THR A 149 -12.56 1.57 15.60
CA THR A 149 -12.58 2.55 16.69
C THR A 149 -11.88 3.86 16.26
N PRO A 150 -12.57 5.03 16.25
CA PRO A 150 -12.09 6.28 15.63
C PRO A 150 -10.83 6.93 16.21
N ARG A 151 -10.14 6.31 17.16
CA ARG A 151 -8.98 6.90 17.84
C ARG A 151 -7.68 6.13 17.72
N GLU A 152 -7.69 4.88 17.25
CA GLU A 152 -6.53 4.02 17.45
C GLU A 152 -6.27 3.13 16.24
N SER A 153 -5.37 3.59 15.37
CA SER A 153 -4.71 2.72 14.39
C SER A 153 -3.53 2.05 15.08
N TYR A 154 -3.74 0.88 15.68
CA TYR A 154 -2.63 0.14 16.26
C TYR A 154 -1.88 -0.66 15.20
N PRO A 155 -0.55 -0.82 15.31
CA PRO A 155 0.16 -1.82 14.53
C PRO A 155 -0.35 -3.24 14.82
N MET A 156 -1.01 -3.49 15.97
CA MET A 156 -1.59 -4.78 16.35
C MET A 156 -2.88 -4.66 17.18
N PRO A 157 -3.83 -5.61 17.08
CA PRO A 157 -4.92 -5.73 18.06
C PRO A 157 -4.36 -6.14 19.43
N ALA A 158 -4.98 -5.71 20.54
CA ALA A 158 -4.53 -5.99 21.91
C ALA A 158 -4.36 -7.49 22.24
N ASN A 159 -4.95 -8.39 21.44
CA ASN A 159 -4.79 -9.85 21.53
C ASN A 159 -3.86 -10.41 20.43
N CYS A 160 -2.68 -9.81 20.23
CA CYS A 160 -1.71 -10.05 19.15
C CYS A 160 -1.45 -11.51 18.74
N ARG A 161 -1.67 -12.49 19.62
CA ARG A 161 -1.46 -13.93 19.35
C ARG A 161 -2.70 -14.67 18.84
N GLU A 162 -3.88 -14.30 19.29
CA GLU A 162 -5.12 -15.03 18.95
C GLU A 162 -5.67 -14.66 17.58
N SER A 163 -5.23 -13.52 17.03
CA SER A 163 -5.73 -12.96 15.77
C SER A 163 -4.69 -12.89 14.64
N TRP A 164 -3.44 -13.35 14.85
CA TRP A 164 -2.36 -13.28 13.84
C TRP A 164 -2.47 -14.41 12.81
N PRO A 165 -2.79 -14.12 11.54
CA PRO A 165 -3.09 -15.18 10.58
C PRO A 165 -1.89 -15.59 9.73
N PHE A 166 -0.76 -14.89 9.84
CA PHE A 166 0.40 -15.10 8.97
C PHE A 166 1.43 -16.08 9.55
N SER A 167 1.09 -16.79 10.64
CA SER A 167 1.95 -17.76 11.34
C SER A 167 2.58 -18.81 10.43
N ASP A 168 1.90 -19.16 9.33
CA ASP A 168 2.36 -20.10 8.31
C ASP A 168 3.73 -19.75 7.70
N PHE A 169 4.09 -18.47 7.65
CA PHE A 169 5.30 -18.02 6.98
C PHE A 169 6.04 -16.91 7.72
N ILE A 170 5.39 -16.21 8.65
CA ILE A 170 6.02 -15.22 9.53
C ILE A 170 5.52 -15.40 10.97
N PRO A 171 6.43 -15.55 11.95
CA PRO A 171 6.03 -15.64 13.34
C PRO A 171 5.38 -14.32 13.79
N ALA A 172 4.37 -14.41 14.66
CA ALA A 172 3.76 -13.23 15.25
C ALA A 172 4.85 -12.35 15.89
N PRO A 173 4.90 -11.03 15.60
CA PRO A 173 5.91 -10.18 16.19
C PRO A 173 5.80 -10.19 17.70
N SER A 174 6.96 -10.12 18.38
CA SER A 174 6.97 -10.14 19.84
C SER A 174 6.25 -8.91 20.41
N PRO A 175 5.56 -9.02 21.56
CA PRO A 175 4.98 -7.87 22.24
C PRO A 175 6.00 -6.75 22.48
N ILE A 176 7.27 -7.11 22.71
CA ILE A 176 8.39 -6.19 22.92
C ILE A 176 8.75 -5.44 21.63
N SER A 177 8.71 -6.10 20.46
CA SER A 177 8.94 -5.45 19.17
C SER A 177 7.83 -4.44 18.83
N ALA A 178 6.57 -4.76 19.15
CA ALA A 178 5.46 -3.83 19.02
C ALA A 178 5.60 -2.62 19.97
N MET A 179 6.13 -2.84 21.19
CA MET A 179 6.37 -1.79 22.19
C MET A 179 7.57 -0.89 21.84
N ILE A 180 8.66 -1.45 21.29
CA ILE A 180 9.86 -0.68 20.85
C ILE A 180 9.53 0.22 19.64
N LEU A 181 8.68 -0.25 18.71
CA LEU A 181 8.21 0.57 17.60
C LEU A 181 7.38 1.77 18.08
N TRP A 182 6.73 1.66 19.24
CA TRP A 182 5.92 2.72 19.84
C TRP A 182 6.77 3.71 20.66
N ASN A 183 7.75 3.22 21.44
CA ASN A 183 8.58 4.05 22.33
C ASN A 183 9.72 4.84 21.65
N ARG A 184 10.00 4.64 20.36
CA ARG A 184 11.02 5.45 19.66
C ARG A 184 10.53 6.85 19.25
N TYR A 185 9.26 7.16 19.45
CA TYR A 185 8.64 8.39 18.93
C TYR A 185 7.61 9.03 19.90
N VAL A 186 7.66 8.70 21.20
CA VAL A 186 6.99 9.46 22.28
C VAL A 186 8.05 10.25 23.03
#